data_AF-A0AAW8Q3P5-F1
#
_entry.id   AF-A0AAW8Q3P5-F1
#
_cell.length_a   1.000
_cell.length_b   1.000
_cell.length_c   1.000
_cell.angle_alpha   90.00
_cell.angle_beta   90.00
_cell.angle_gamma   90.00
#
_symmetry.space_group_name_H-M   'P 1'
#
loop_
_entity.id
_entity.type
_entity.pdbx_description
1 polymer ?
#
loop_
_entity_poly.entity_id
_entity_poly.type
_entity_poly.pdbx_seq_one_letter_code
_entity_poly.pdbx_strand_id
1 'polypeptide(L)'
;MEKYLYLTEVEWADAWINGGEIPISLASSYLSESREGIYTPDENLIHDSSYPIPAFRQFGIHLENVKNVTMTGGTFNGKKIPDVKNASYYKEDGLILSFCNELDTEIARRLGKKACVKILDMHQLKIALDSEIGSKGIMKNCSYTKGFQRNHFLKSTEDSWQKEFRLFWKSDKSVWAAIPPNIGELVATYD
;
A
#
# COMPACT_ATOMS: atom_id res chain seq x y z
N MET A 1 -6.31 -12.50 14.15
CA MET A 1 -5.04 -11.77 14.30
C MET A 1 -5.38 -10.29 14.31
N GLU A 2 -4.97 -9.59 15.36
CA GLU A 2 -5.32 -8.19 15.60
C GLU A 2 -4.72 -7.26 14.53
N LYS A 3 -5.27 -6.05 14.41
CA LYS A 3 -4.78 -5.01 13.50
C LYS A 3 -4.76 -3.70 14.24
N TYR A 4 -3.73 -2.91 13.97
CA TYR A 4 -3.46 -1.68 14.69
C TYR A 4 -3.29 -0.52 13.71
N LEU A 5 -3.86 0.62 14.03
CA LEU A 5 -3.72 1.85 13.28
C LEU A 5 -2.89 2.82 14.09
N TYR A 6 -1.75 3.22 13.55
CA TYR A 6 -0.90 4.24 14.16
C TYR A 6 -1.24 5.63 13.62
N LEU A 7 -1.52 6.55 14.52
CA LEU A 7 -2.00 7.90 14.21
C LEU A 7 -0.96 8.95 14.61
N THR A 8 -0.86 10.01 13.79
CA THR A 8 0.07 11.11 14.05
C THR A 8 -0.38 11.98 15.23
N GLU A 9 -1.69 12.13 15.41
CA GLU A 9 -2.29 12.90 16.51
C GLU A 9 -3.19 12.00 17.35
N VAL A 10 -3.22 12.24 18.66
CA VAL A 10 -3.98 11.42 19.62
C VAL A 10 -5.47 11.64 19.46
N GLU A 11 -5.87 12.88 19.16
CA GLU A 11 -7.26 13.31 18.99
C GLU A 11 -7.93 12.59 17.81
N TRP A 12 -7.14 12.16 16.81
CA TRP A 12 -7.67 11.41 15.68
C TRP A 12 -8.16 10.02 16.05
N ALA A 13 -7.79 9.49 17.22
CA ALA A 13 -8.32 8.22 17.71
C ALA A 13 -9.81 8.29 18.02
N ASP A 14 -10.35 9.48 18.31
CA ASP A 14 -11.75 9.68 18.69
C ASP A 14 -12.71 9.15 17.62
N ALA A 15 -12.47 9.49 16.34
CA ALA A 15 -13.30 9.02 15.23
C ALA A 15 -13.36 7.48 15.13
N TRP A 16 -12.29 6.78 15.52
CA TRP A 16 -12.22 5.32 15.49
C TRP A 16 -12.97 4.65 16.66
N ILE A 17 -13.11 5.36 17.78
CA ILE A 17 -13.73 4.86 19.00
C ILE A 17 -15.21 5.23 19.03
N ASN A 18 -15.50 6.51 18.82
CA ASN A 18 -16.83 7.10 18.94
C ASN A 18 -17.57 7.23 17.61
N GLY A 19 -16.92 6.84 16.50
CA GLY A 19 -17.44 7.01 15.15
C GLY A 19 -17.20 8.44 14.65
N GLY A 20 -17.26 8.62 13.34
CA GLY A 20 -16.97 9.91 12.72
C GLY A 20 -16.45 9.75 11.30
N GLU A 21 -15.94 10.83 10.72
CA GLU A 21 -15.35 10.80 9.38
C GLU A 21 -13.83 10.64 9.46
N ILE A 22 -13.28 9.75 8.64
CA ILE A 22 -11.84 9.55 8.50
C ILE A 22 -11.40 9.88 7.07
N PRO A 23 -10.22 10.48 6.88
CA PRO A 23 -9.67 10.68 5.55
C PRO A 23 -9.08 9.37 5.03
N ILE A 24 -9.39 9.03 3.79
CA ILE A 24 -8.73 7.95 3.05
C ILE A 24 -8.11 8.58 1.81
N SER A 25 -6.78 8.56 1.77
CA SER A 25 -6.00 9.17 0.70
C SER A 25 -5.69 8.17 -0.42
N LEU A 26 -5.39 8.71 -1.59
CA LEU A 26 -4.83 7.95 -2.69
C LEU A 26 -3.43 7.42 -2.34
N ALA A 27 -3.06 6.28 -2.90
CA ALA A 27 -1.73 5.69 -2.77
C ALA A 27 -0.64 6.66 -3.27
N SER A 28 -0.94 7.44 -4.31
CA SER A 28 -0.04 8.49 -4.80
C SER A 28 0.28 9.59 -3.77
N SER A 29 -0.58 9.83 -2.78
CA SER A 29 -0.34 10.83 -1.72
C SER A 29 0.83 10.47 -0.80
N TYR A 30 1.30 9.22 -0.85
CA TYR A 30 2.42 8.72 -0.05
C TYR A 30 3.70 8.52 -0.88
N LEU A 31 3.76 9.07 -2.09
CA LEU A 31 4.98 9.03 -2.91
C LEU A 31 6.04 9.99 -2.37
N SER A 32 7.29 9.53 -2.32
CA SER A 32 8.48 10.35 -2.02
C SER A 32 9.67 9.86 -2.84
N GLU A 33 10.67 10.73 -3.04
CA GLU A 33 11.95 10.33 -3.67
C GLU A 33 12.77 9.39 -2.75
N SER A 34 12.65 9.55 -1.43
CA SER A 34 13.29 8.71 -0.42
C SER A 34 12.28 7.78 0.28
N ARG A 35 12.78 6.66 0.81
CA ARG A 35 12.01 5.78 1.71
C ARG A 35 12.12 6.28 3.13
N GLU A 36 11.09 6.96 3.62
CA GLU A 36 11.07 7.56 4.96
C GLU A 36 9.70 7.38 5.62
N GLY A 37 9.66 6.67 6.75
CA GLY A 37 8.44 6.43 7.51
C GLY A 37 7.38 5.70 6.67
N ILE A 38 6.29 6.40 6.34
CA ILE A 38 5.18 5.89 5.52
C ILE A 38 5.34 6.15 4.02
N TYR A 39 6.31 6.98 3.62
CA TYR A 39 6.46 7.43 2.24
C TYR A 39 7.42 6.53 1.46
N THR A 40 7.05 6.16 0.24
CA THR A 40 7.85 5.29 -0.62
C THR A 40 7.81 5.73 -2.09
N PRO A 41 8.88 5.51 -2.88
CA PRO A 41 8.92 5.91 -4.30
C PRO A 41 8.03 5.07 -5.23
N ASP A 42 7.56 3.93 -4.75
CA ASP A 42 6.90 2.88 -5.52
C ASP A 42 5.51 2.51 -4.98
N GLU A 43 4.92 3.34 -4.12
CA GLU A 43 3.65 3.07 -3.42
C GLU A 43 2.50 2.71 -4.38
N ASN A 44 2.48 3.33 -5.55
CA ASN A 44 1.47 3.15 -6.59
C ASN A 44 2.01 2.43 -7.85
N LEU A 45 3.22 1.87 -7.77
CA LEU A 45 3.86 1.18 -8.89
C LEU A 45 3.37 -0.28 -8.96
N ILE A 46 2.86 -0.66 -10.12
CA ILE A 46 2.64 -2.05 -10.48
C ILE A 46 3.81 -2.49 -11.36
N HIS A 47 4.64 -3.38 -10.83
CA HIS A 47 5.74 -4.02 -11.53
C HIS A 47 5.60 -5.54 -11.35
N ASP A 48 4.99 -6.18 -12.34
CA ASP A 48 4.83 -7.63 -12.39
C ASP A 48 5.55 -8.16 -13.62
N SER A 49 6.73 -8.73 -13.42
CA SER A 49 7.58 -9.23 -14.50
C SER A 49 8.60 -10.21 -13.95
N SER A 50 9.07 -11.12 -14.81
CA SER A 50 10.23 -12.00 -14.54
C SER A 50 11.57 -11.29 -14.75
N TYR A 51 11.59 -10.12 -15.39
CA TYR A 51 12.78 -9.32 -15.66
C TYR A 51 12.50 -7.84 -15.38
N PRO A 52 13.44 -7.07 -14.80
CA PRO A 52 13.20 -5.68 -14.46
C PRO A 52 12.92 -4.86 -15.72
N ILE A 53 11.69 -4.35 -15.85
CA ILE A 53 11.24 -3.66 -17.07
C ILE A 53 12.13 -2.47 -17.45
N PRO A 54 12.58 -1.60 -16.51
CA PRO A 54 13.50 -0.51 -16.85
C PRO A 54 14.85 -0.96 -17.45
N ALA A 55 15.29 -2.19 -17.16
CA ALA A 55 16.57 -2.70 -17.67
C ALA A 55 16.51 -3.03 -19.17
N PHE A 56 15.33 -3.09 -19.79
CA PHE A 56 15.21 -3.22 -21.25
C PHE A 56 15.76 -2.01 -22.02
N ARG A 57 15.93 -0.86 -21.37
CA ARG A 57 16.54 0.34 -21.96
C ARG A 57 17.93 0.07 -22.53
N GLN A 58 18.69 -0.86 -21.95
CA GLN A 58 20.01 -1.25 -22.45
C GLN A 58 19.98 -1.90 -23.85
N PHE A 59 18.80 -2.38 -24.28
CA PHE A 59 18.55 -2.94 -25.61
C PHE A 59 17.80 -1.95 -26.52
N GLY A 60 17.68 -0.68 -26.13
CA GLY A 60 16.92 0.34 -26.87
C GLY A 60 15.40 0.20 -26.73
N ILE A 61 14.92 -0.63 -25.81
CA ILE A 61 13.49 -0.87 -25.62
C ILE A 61 13.01 -0.09 -24.41
N HIS A 62 12.03 0.77 -24.66
CA HIS A 62 11.43 1.63 -23.64
C HIS A 62 9.97 1.24 -23.41
N LEU A 63 9.66 0.75 -22.20
CA LEU A 63 8.32 0.30 -21.81
C LEU A 63 7.86 1.12 -20.61
N GLU A 64 6.75 1.86 -20.78
CA GLU A 64 6.09 2.62 -19.72
C GLU A 64 4.58 2.50 -19.86
N ASN A 65 3.87 2.43 -18.73
CA ASN A 65 2.42 2.30 -18.66
C ASN A 65 1.87 1.12 -19.48
N VAL A 66 2.57 -0.01 -19.44
CA VAL A 66 2.22 -1.21 -20.20
C VAL A 66 1.59 -2.28 -19.31
N LYS A 67 0.67 -3.07 -19.89
CA LYS A 67 0.03 -4.21 -19.25
C LYS A 67 0.10 -5.43 -20.18
N ASN A 68 0.30 -6.62 -19.60
CA ASN A 68 0.26 -7.90 -20.31
C ASN A 68 1.22 -8.02 -21.50
N VAL A 69 2.41 -7.42 -21.41
CA VAL A 69 3.43 -7.47 -22.46
C VAL A 69 4.09 -8.84 -22.51
N THR A 70 4.18 -9.41 -23.70
CA THR A 70 4.97 -10.62 -23.95
C THR A 70 6.02 -10.31 -25.02
N MET A 71 7.28 -10.60 -24.69
CA MET A 71 8.42 -10.50 -25.59
C MET A 71 9.18 -11.82 -25.53
N THR A 72 9.35 -12.47 -26.68
CA THR A 72 10.02 -13.77 -26.76
C THR A 72 10.89 -13.86 -27.99
N GLY A 73 12.07 -14.48 -27.87
CA GLY A 73 12.95 -14.76 -29.01
C GLY A 73 13.63 -13.51 -29.59
N GLY A 74 13.64 -12.39 -28.87
CA GLY A 74 14.28 -11.16 -29.31
C GLY A 74 15.81 -11.24 -29.26
N THR A 75 16.46 -10.53 -30.18
CA THR A 75 17.93 -10.33 -30.17
C THR A 75 18.28 -8.87 -30.45
N PHE A 76 19.36 -8.37 -29.85
CA PHE A 76 19.90 -7.03 -30.05
C PHE A 76 21.43 -7.13 -30.17
N ASN A 77 21.99 -6.67 -31.29
CA ASN A 77 23.42 -6.79 -31.59
C ASN A 77 23.99 -8.21 -31.37
N GLY A 78 23.26 -9.22 -31.84
CA GLY A 78 23.63 -10.64 -31.72
C GLY A 78 23.50 -11.23 -30.32
N LYS A 79 23.08 -10.47 -29.30
CA LYS A 79 22.79 -10.96 -27.95
C LYS A 79 21.31 -11.22 -27.78
N LYS A 80 20.95 -12.27 -27.03
CA LYS A 80 19.56 -12.57 -26.70
C LYS A 80 19.00 -11.52 -25.73
N ILE A 81 17.83 -10.99 -26.06
CA ILE A 81 17.03 -10.14 -25.16
C ILE A 81 16.27 -11.08 -24.20
N PRO A 82 16.20 -10.77 -22.89
CA PRO A 82 15.43 -11.57 -21.94
C PRO A 82 13.97 -11.74 -22.37
N ASP A 83 13.47 -12.97 -22.28
CA ASP A 83 12.06 -13.26 -22.56
C ASP A 83 11.22 -12.83 -21.34
N VAL A 84 10.09 -12.18 -21.59
CA VAL A 84 9.07 -11.86 -20.58
C VAL A 84 7.69 -12.28 -21.09
N LYS A 85 6.83 -12.74 -20.18
CA LYS A 85 5.47 -13.17 -20.49
C LYS A 85 4.50 -12.47 -19.55
N ASN A 86 3.43 -11.91 -20.10
CA ASN A 86 2.37 -11.21 -19.37
C ASN A 86 2.90 -10.14 -18.39
N ALA A 87 4.01 -9.48 -18.74
CA ALA A 87 4.62 -8.49 -17.89
C ALA A 87 3.82 -7.18 -17.85
N SER A 88 3.75 -6.55 -16.69
CA SER A 88 3.09 -5.26 -16.48
C SER A 88 3.99 -4.29 -15.75
N TYR A 89 4.01 -3.05 -16.22
CA TYR A 89 4.78 -1.95 -15.64
C TYR A 89 4.05 -0.64 -15.85
N TYR A 90 3.31 -0.20 -14.83
CA TYR A 90 2.45 0.99 -14.88
C TYR A 90 2.19 1.52 -13.47
N LYS A 91 1.70 2.76 -13.38
CA LYS A 91 1.18 3.29 -12.11
C LYS A 91 -0.32 3.00 -12.01
N GLU A 92 -0.74 2.47 -10.87
CA GLU A 92 -2.14 2.31 -10.52
C GLU A 92 -2.40 3.08 -9.24
N ASP A 93 -3.42 3.92 -9.22
CA ASP A 93 -3.80 4.63 -8.01
C ASP A 93 -5.08 4.03 -7.42
N GLY A 94 -5.32 4.37 -6.17
CA GLY A 94 -6.50 3.97 -5.43
C GLY A 94 -6.42 4.42 -3.99
N LEU A 95 -7.58 4.42 -3.34
CA LEU A 95 -7.68 4.67 -1.91
C LEU A 95 -6.93 3.57 -1.17
N ILE A 96 -6.04 3.97 -0.26
CA ILE A 96 -5.28 3.06 0.57
C ILE A 96 -5.50 3.41 2.05
N LEU A 97 -5.75 2.38 2.84
CA LEU A 97 -5.85 2.47 4.29
C LEU A 97 -5.00 1.36 4.90
N SER A 98 -3.95 1.79 5.60
CA SER A 98 -2.90 0.90 6.09
C SER A 98 -2.97 0.71 7.59
N PHE A 99 -2.81 -0.54 8.00
CA PHE A 99 -2.76 -1.00 9.38
C PHE A 99 -1.46 -1.77 9.58
N CYS A 100 -1.09 -1.98 10.84
CA CYS A 100 -0.01 -2.85 11.25
C CYS A 100 -0.58 -4.14 11.84
N ASN A 101 0.13 -5.24 11.66
CA ASN A 101 -0.19 -6.52 12.26
C ASN A 101 0.21 -6.63 13.74
N GLU A 102 0.98 -5.67 14.26
CA GLU A 102 1.54 -5.70 15.61
C GLU A 102 1.46 -4.35 16.33
N LEU A 103 1.27 -4.44 17.65
CA LEU A 103 1.43 -3.34 18.59
C LEU A 103 2.89 -3.29 19.06
N ASP A 104 3.64 -2.30 18.59
CA ASP A 104 5.08 -2.18 18.78
C ASP A 104 5.47 -0.69 18.84
N THR A 105 6.13 -0.32 19.94
CA THR A 105 6.54 1.07 20.21
C THR A 105 7.65 1.53 19.27
N GLU A 106 8.54 0.64 18.83
CA GLU A 106 9.60 0.96 17.88
C GLU A 106 9.01 1.21 16.49
N ILE A 107 7.98 0.47 16.09
CA ILE A 107 7.23 0.76 14.86
C ILE A 107 6.60 2.16 14.96
N ALA A 108 5.90 2.48 16.05
CA ALA A 108 5.30 3.79 16.27
C ALA A 108 6.33 4.93 16.16
N ARG A 109 7.47 4.77 16.84
CA ARG A 109 8.59 5.73 16.84
C ARG A 109 9.15 5.94 15.44
N ARG A 110 9.39 4.87 14.69
CA ARG A 110 9.90 4.93 13.31
C ARG A 110 8.90 5.53 12.33
N LEU A 111 7.60 5.39 12.59
CA LEU A 111 6.54 6.02 11.80
C LEU A 111 6.25 7.47 12.24
N GLY A 112 6.80 7.93 13.37
CA GLY A 112 6.50 9.24 13.96
C GLY A 112 5.05 9.37 14.42
N LYS A 113 4.52 8.35 15.11
CA LYS A 113 3.09 8.25 15.49
C LYS A 113 2.92 8.36 16.99
N LYS A 114 1.89 9.09 17.43
CA LYS A 114 1.62 9.42 18.83
C LYS A 114 0.50 8.60 19.46
N ALA A 115 -0.32 7.92 18.66
CA ALA A 115 -1.37 7.06 19.17
C ALA A 115 -1.49 5.77 18.37
N CYS A 116 -1.99 4.72 19.02
CA CYS A 116 -2.28 3.45 18.38
C CYS A 116 -3.68 2.98 18.75
N VAL A 117 -4.50 2.73 17.73
CA VAL A 117 -5.86 2.19 17.84
C VAL A 117 -5.87 0.74 17.38
N LYS A 118 -6.37 -0.17 18.22
CA LYS A 118 -6.65 -1.54 17.84
C LYS A 118 -7.99 -1.59 17.12
N ILE A 119 -8.05 -2.20 15.94
CA ILE A 119 -9.30 -2.43 15.22
C ILE A 119 -9.94 -3.72 15.73
N LEU A 120 -11.18 -3.61 16.20
CA LEU A 120 -11.92 -4.71 16.83
C LEU A 120 -12.39 -5.74 15.80
N ASP A 121 -12.91 -5.28 14.67
CA ASP A 121 -13.38 -6.12 13.56
C ASP A 121 -13.07 -5.50 12.19
N MET A 122 -12.04 -6.04 11.53
CA MET A 122 -11.64 -5.60 10.18
C MET A 122 -12.69 -5.86 9.12
N HIS A 123 -13.51 -6.92 9.26
CA HIS A 123 -14.53 -7.24 8.28
C HIS A 123 -15.68 -6.23 8.37
N GLN A 124 -16.12 -5.90 9.58
CA GLN A 124 -17.14 -4.86 9.78
C GLN A 124 -16.66 -3.49 9.31
N LEU A 125 -15.42 -3.10 9.65
CA LEU A 125 -14.83 -1.87 9.14
C LEU A 125 -14.83 -1.84 7.61
N LYS A 126 -14.37 -2.93 6.98
CA LYS A 126 -14.36 -3.03 5.52
C LYS A 126 -15.76 -2.90 4.94
N ILE A 127 -16.78 -3.54 5.52
CA ILE A 127 -18.16 -3.45 5.04
C ILE A 127 -18.68 -2.01 5.12
N ALA A 128 -18.43 -1.33 6.24
CA ALA A 128 -18.82 0.07 6.42
C ALA A 128 -18.14 0.96 5.36
N LEU A 129 -16.81 0.84 5.20
CA LEU A 129 -16.07 1.62 4.23
C LEU A 129 -16.44 1.30 2.78
N ASP A 130 -16.65 0.03 2.42
CA ASP A 130 -17.11 -0.36 1.09
C ASP A 130 -18.45 0.32 0.76
N SER A 131 -19.35 0.42 1.74
CA SER A 131 -20.65 1.07 1.60
C SER A 131 -20.50 2.58 1.37
N GLU A 132 -19.70 3.25 2.20
CA GLU A 132 -19.45 4.70 2.09
C GLU A 132 -18.72 5.09 0.81
N ILE A 133 -17.73 4.28 0.40
CA ILE A 133 -16.95 4.51 -0.83
C ILE A 133 -17.79 4.16 -2.08
N GLY A 134 -18.78 3.26 -1.95
CA GLY A 134 -19.59 2.77 -3.06
C GLY A 134 -18.88 1.73 -3.95
N SER A 135 -17.81 1.10 -3.45
CA SER A 135 -17.09 0.05 -4.17
C SER A 135 -16.52 -0.99 -3.22
N LYS A 136 -16.30 -2.22 -3.73
CA LYS A 136 -15.71 -3.29 -2.93
C LYS A 136 -14.19 -3.18 -2.92
N GLY A 137 -13.63 -2.97 -1.74
CA GLY A 137 -12.19 -2.97 -1.53
C GLY A 137 -11.61 -4.38 -1.46
N ILE A 138 -10.29 -4.46 -1.52
CA ILE A 138 -9.50 -5.67 -1.25
C ILE A 138 -8.80 -5.44 0.09
N MET A 139 -8.83 -6.42 0.99
CA MET A 139 -8.05 -6.38 2.23
C MET A 139 -7.14 -7.59 2.34
N LYS A 140 -5.85 -7.37 2.64
CA LYS A 140 -4.90 -8.46 2.89
C LYS A 140 -3.60 -7.94 3.53
N ASN A 141 -2.83 -8.88 4.08
CA ASN A 141 -1.45 -8.64 4.49
C ASN A 141 -0.59 -8.25 3.28
N CYS A 142 0.32 -7.31 3.49
CA CYS A 142 1.40 -7.08 2.55
C CYS A 142 2.39 -8.25 2.60
N SER A 143 2.86 -8.63 1.42
CA SER A 143 4.02 -9.50 1.25
C SER A 143 5.24 -8.67 0.89
N TYR A 144 6.43 -9.24 1.07
CA TYR A 144 7.68 -8.51 0.91
C TYR A 144 8.63 -9.29 0.00
N THR A 145 9.34 -8.57 -0.88
CA THR A 145 10.29 -9.17 -1.81
C THR A 145 11.61 -8.39 -1.82
N LYS A 146 12.72 -9.09 -2.10
CA LYS A 146 14.03 -8.49 -2.40
C LYS A 146 14.17 -8.08 -3.87
N GLY A 147 13.25 -8.54 -4.71
CA GLY A 147 13.24 -8.24 -6.14
C GLY A 147 12.68 -6.86 -6.46
N PHE A 148 12.54 -6.59 -7.75
CA PHE A 148 11.98 -5.34 -8.29
C PHE A 148 10.44 -5.35 -8.37
N GLN A 149 9.81 -6.50 -8.13
CA GLN A 149 8.36 -6.66 -8.29
C GLN A 149 7.61 -5.88 -7.22
N ARG A 150 6.58 -5.16 -7.62
CA ARG A 150 5.78 -4.30 -6.73
C ARG A 150 4.32 -4.33 -7.11
N ASN A 151 3.45 -4.22 -6.12
CA ASN A 151 2.04 -3.87 -6.29
C ASN A 151 1.52 -3.31 -4.96
N HIS A 152 0.24 -2.93 -4.91
CA HIS A 152 -0.40 -2.39 -3.71
C HIS A 152 -0.25 -3.24 -2.43
N PHE A 153 0.15 -4.50 -2.53
CA PHE A 153 0.35 -5.41 -1.41
C PHE A 153 1.65 -6.24 -1.50
N LEU A 154 2.56 -5.90 -2.40
CA LEU A 154 3.89 -6.51 -2.52
C LEU A 154 4.93 -5.40 -2.46
N LYS A 155 5.60 -5.30 -1.31
CA LYS A 155 6.53 -4.20 -1.00
C LYS A 155 7.98 -4.64 -1.00
N SER A 156 8.88 -3.66 -0.93
CA SER A 156 10.30 -3.91 -0.67
C SER A 156 10.48 -4.59 0.69
N THR A 157 11.47 -5.49 0.80
CA THR A 157 11.84 -6.05 2.11
C THR A 157 12.42 -5.01 3.07
N GLU A 158 12.88 -3.88 2.54
CA GLU A 158 13.27 -2.70 3.32
C GLU A 158 12.11 -2.13 4.15
N ASP A 159 10.87 -2.35 3.71
CA ASP A 159 9.65 -1.89 4.38
C ASP A 159 9.01 -2.98 5.26
N SER A 160 9.65 -4.16 5.38
CA SER A 160 9.07 -5.32 6.09
C SER A 160 8.85 -5.09 7.58
N TRP A 161 9.60 -4.16 8.18
CA TRP A 161 9.43 -3.74 9.57
C TRP A 161 8.08 -3.06 9.84
N GLN A 162 7.38 -2.55 8.81
CA GLN A 162 6.06 -1.93 8.96
C GLN A 162 4.96 -2.97 9.24
N LYS A 163 5.21 -4.26 8.89
CA LYS A 163 4.29 -5.39 9.12
C LYS A 163 2.85 -5.10 8.67
N GLU A 164 2.74 -4.57 7.46
CA GLU A 164 1.57 -3.83 7.00
C GLU A 164 0.43 -4.76 6.55
N PHE A 165 -0.79 -4.37 6.86
CA PHE A 165 -2.05 -4.91 6.35
C PHE A 165 -2.80 -3.76 5.70
N ARG A 166 -3.30 -3.95 4.48
CA ARG A 166 -3.93 -2.87 3.71
C ARG A 166 -5.37 -3.20 3.39
N LEU A 167 -6.18 -2.15 3.36
CA LEU A 167 -7.38 -2.07 2.54
C LEU A 167 -7.07 -1.19 1.32
N PHE A 168 -7.55 -1.61 0.15
CA PHE A 168 -7.37 -0.89 -1.10
C PHE A 168 -8.66 -0.85 -1.90
N TRP A 169 -9.01 0.32 -2.44
CA TRP A 169 -10.11 0.49 -3.38
C TRP A 169 -9.61 1.22 -4.62
N LYS A 170 -9.99 0.71 -5.79
CA LYS A 170 -9.68 1.40 -7.04
C LYS A 170 -10.50 2.70 -7.11
N SER A 171 -9.81 3.83 -7.12
CA SER A 171 -10.39 5.17 -7.12
C SER A 171 -9.37 6.16 -7.70
N ASP A 172 -9.85 7.27 -8.22
CA ASP A 172 -9.05 8.41 -8.72
C ASP A 172 -9.13 9.64 -7.81
N LYS A 173 -9.87 9.55 -6.69
CA LYS A 173 -10.03 10.63 -5.72
C LYS A 173 -9.90 10.13 -4.29
N SER A 174 -9.33 10.98 -3.43
CA SER A 174 -9.36 10.83 -1.98
C SER A 174 -10.78 11.10 -1.46
N VAL A 175 -11.12 10.50 -0.32
CA VAL A 175 -12.46 10.64 0.27
C VAL A 175 -12.37 10.84 1.77
N TRP A 176 -13.42 11.43 2.34
CA TRP A 176 -13.75 11.30 3.75
C TRP A 176 -14.85 10.25 3.85
N ALA A 177 -14.65 9.25 4.70
CA ALA A 177 -15.60 8.14 4.86
C ALA A 177 -16.06 8.09 6.31
N ALA A 178 -17.38 7.97 6.51
CA ALA A 178 -17.93 7.78 7.83
C ALA A 178 -17.64 6.35 8.33
N ILE A 179 -17.23 6.22 9.59
CA ILE A 179 -17.11 4.94 10.28
C ILE A 179 -18.04 4.92 11.48
N PRO A 180 -18.67 3.77 11.78
CA PRO A 180 -19.53 3.65 12.95
C PRO A 180 -18.71 3.71 14.25
N PRO A 181 -19.35 4.00 15.39
CA PRO A 181 -18.72 3.85 16.70
C PRO A 181 -18.31 2.41 16.97
N ASN A 182 -17.38 2.23 17.92
CA ASN A 182 -16.88 0.94 18.38
C ASN A 182 -16.19 0.12 17.28
N ILE A 183 -15.56 0.76 16.29
CA ILE A 183 -14.68 0.10 15.32
C ILE A 183 -13.31 -0.18 15.94
N GLY A 184 -12.84 0.70 16.81
CA GLY A 184 -11.53 0.61 17.42
C GLY A 184 -11.49 1.00 18.89
N GLU A 185 -10.37 0.65 19.51
CA GLU A 185 -10.04 0.95 20.90
C GLU A 185 -8.66 1.59 20.95
N LEU A 186 -8.50 2.71 21.68
CA LEU A 186 -7.17 3.27 21.92
C LEU A 186 -6.39 2.35 22.86
N VAL A 187 -5.27 1.82 22.38
CA VAL A 187 -4.45 0.84 23.13
C VAL A 187 -3.09 1.37 23.56
N ALA A 188 -2.59 2.44 22.93
CA ALA A 188 -1.36 3.10 23.35
C ALA A 188 -1.32 4.56 22.91
N THR A 189 -0.58 5.36 23.69
CA THR A 189 -0.13 6.70 23.33
C THR A 189 1.37 6.77 23.51
N TYR A 190 2.03 7.61 22.72
CA TYR A 190 3.48 7.78 22.68
C TYR A 190 3.82 9.26 22.76
N ASP A 191 4.94 9.56 23.41
CA ASP A 191 5.49 10.91 23.55
C ASP A 191 6.26 11.35 22.29
#